data_AF-A0A4Y2PE64-F1
#
_entry.id   AF-A0A4Y2PE64-F1
#
_cell.length_a   1.000
_cell.length_b   1.000
_cell.length_c   1.000
_cell.angle_alpha   90.00
_cell.angle_beta   90.00
_cell.angle_gamma   90.00
#
_symmetry.space_group_name_H-M   'P 1'
#
loop_
_entity.id
_entity.type
_entity.pdbx_description
1 polymer ?
#
loop_
_entity_poly.entity_id
_entity_poly.type
_entity_poly.pdbx_seq_one_letter_code
_entity_poly.pdbx_strand_id
1 'polypeptide(L)'
;MAQKLENHINAHPELNGVCRAGAPKRPNPRILIYDVPDLPDDRGEQEALFLTKLGVSNSFPEGAATVLFSRKGRGSSQNWVLSLDPVAYHSIRTSNRIHWGFGSFRFRTFSEPQQCYKCFKFGHTRSGCRVPNDLCSRCPGEHSHKTCKEQPPVCLNCKEFNRRNRAGPLLRVHHTAVSRSRPIFLRECDEFQGRFNTVFKKNVCVCSSVFRPVLIYLFVAVYVNSCFTGLVIHFCGWWTL
;
A
#
# COMPACT_ATOMS: atom_id res chain seq x y z
N MET A 1 -19.34 3.40 16.16
CA MET A 1 -18.87 4.75 16.52
C MET A 1 -18.75 5.64 15.29
N ALA A 2 -18.06 5.21 14.22
CA ALA A 2 -17.91 6.00 12.97
C ALA A 2 -19.23 6.48 12.34
N GLN A 3 -20.25 5.61 12.27
CA GLN A 3 -21.53 5.96 11.64
C GLN A 3 -22.36 6.97 12.45
N LYS A 4 -22.18 7.01 13.78
CA LYS A 4 -22.81 8.05 14.62
C LYS A 4 -22.18 9.42 14.34
N LEU A 5 -20.85 9.48 14.24
CA LEU A 5 -20.13 10.71 13.89
C LEU A 5 -20.49 11.20 12.49
N GLU A 6 -20.53 10.30 11.50
CA GLU A 6 -20.92 10.62 10.13
C GLU A 6 -22.34 11.21 10.08
N ASN A 7 -23.28 10.58 10.76
CA ASN A 7 -24.66 11.07 10.83
C ASN A 7 -24.75 12.42 11.55
N HIS A 8 -24.04 12.60 12.67
CA HIS A 8 -24.05 13.87 13.40
C HIS A 8 -23.46 15.03 12.59
N ILE A 9 -22.35 14.81 11.88
CA ILE A 9 -21.73 15.86 11.05
C ILE A 9 -22.63 16.21 9.86
N ASN A 10 -23.17 15.20 9.18
CA ASN A 10 -24.00 15.40 7.99
C ASN A 10 -25.41 15.95 8.32
N ALA A 11 -25.93 15.67 9.52
CA ALA A 11 -27.23 16.19 9.97
C ALA A 11 -27.14 17.56 10.66
N HIS A 12 -25.92 18.05 10.96
CA HIS A 12 -25.77 19.33 11.65
C HIS A 12 -26.17 20.50 10.73
N PRO A 13 -27.14 21.35 11.10
CA PRO A 13 -27.70 22.39 10.21
C PRO A 13 -26.65 23.35 9.66
N GLU A 14 -25.67 23.73 10.49
CA GLU A 14 -24.62 24.69 10.11
C GLU A 14 -23.49 24.07 9.25
N LEU A 15 -23.30 22.75 9.33
CA LEU A 15 -22.25 22.05 8.59
C LEU A 15 -22.81 21.40 7.31
N ASN A 16 -24.12 21.17 7.26
CA ASN A 16 -24.82 20.60 6.14
C ASN A 16 -24.76 21.55 4.93
N GLY A 17 -23.89 21.22 3.98
CA GLY A 17 -23.60 22.03 2.79
C GLY A 17 -22.15 22.52 2.72
N VAL A 18 -21.48 22.68 3.86
CA VAL A 18 -20.06 23.10 3.94
C VAL A 18 -19.13 21.88 4.03
N CYS A 19 -19.50 20.88 4.83
CA CYS A 19 -18.68 19.70 5.08
C CYS A 19 -19.54 18.43 4.98
N ARG A 20 -19.05 17.43 4.23
CA ARG A 20 -19.63 16.09 4.23
C ARG A 20 -18.67 15.11 4.88
N ALA A 21 -19.09 14.52 5.98
CA ALA A 21 -18.41 13.37 6.56
C ALA A 21 -18.72 12.13 5.72
N GLY A 22 -17.69 11.33 5.45
CA GLY A 22 -17.82 10.06 4.78
C GLY A 22 -16.66 9.15 5.16
N ALA A 23 -16.83 7.85 4.94
CA ALA A 23 -15.74 6.90 5.14
C ALA A 23 -14.52 7.28 4.27
N PRO A 24 -13.28 7.14 4.79
CA PRO A 24 -12.09 7.44 4.02
C PRO A 24 -12.04 6.57 2.77
N LYS A 25 -11.76 7.19 1.62
CA LYS A 25 -11.65 6.49 0.34
C LYS A 25 -10.53 5.46 0.44
N ARG A 26 -10.87 4.19 0.25
CA ARG A 26 -9.88 3.11 0.19
C ARG A 26 -9.22 3.09 -1.19
N PRO A 27 -7.90 2.93 -1.28
CA PRO A 27 -7.22 2.79 -2.56
C PRO A 27 -7.68 1.54 -3.31
N ASN A 28 -7.72 1.62 -4.63
CA ASN A 28 -7.96 0.46 -5.49
C ASN A 28 -6.83 -0.58 -5.36
N PRO A 29 -7.14 -1.88 -5.46
CA PRO A 29 -6.14 -2.94 -5.46
C PRO A 29 -5.18 -2.80 -6.64
N ARG A 30 -3.93 -3.24 -6.45
CA ARG A 30 -2.87 -3.11 -7.45
C ARG A 30 -2.29 -4.46 -7.80
N ILE A 31 -1.91 -4.63 -9.06
CA ILE A 31 -1.22 -5.82 -9.56
C ILE A 31 0.08 -5.44 -10.27
N LEU A 32 1.07 -6.33 -10.21
CA LEU A 32 2.29 -6.26 -11.00
C LEU A 32 2.23 -7.34 -12.07
N ILE A 33 2.18 -6.92 -13.33
CA ILE A 33 2.26 -7.78 -14.52
C ILE A 33 3.73 -7.90 -14.94
N TYR A 34 4.16 -9.12 -15.26
CA TYR A 34 5.51 -9.40 -15.69
C TYR A 34 5.66 -9.54 -17.19
N ASP A 35 6.87 -9.25 -17.67
CA ASP A 35 7.34 -9.57 -19.02
C ASP A 35 6.45 -8.96 -20.13
N VAL A 36 5.98 -7.72 -19.93
CA VAL A 36 5.27 -6.93 -20.95
C VAL A 36 6.30 -6.51 -22.01
N PRO A 37 6.07 -6.78 -23.31
CA PRO A 37 7.01 -6.40 -24.36
C PRO A 37 7.13 -4.89 -24.49
N ASP A 38 8.34 -4.42 -24.81
CA ASP A 38 8.57 -3.02 -25.19
C ASP A 38 7.98 -2.82 -26.59
N LEU A 39 7.03 -1.89 -26.71
CA LEU A 39 6.49 -1.50 -28.01
C LEU A 39 7.19 -0.19 -28.44
N PRO A 40 7.28 0.10 -29.75
CA PRO A 40 8.00 1.27 -30.26
C PRO A 40 7.16 2.57 -30.30
N ASP A 41 5.85 2.52 -30.03
CA ASP A 41 4.91 3.65 -30.14
C ASP A 41 4.99 4.66 -28.97
N ASP A 42 4.21 5.75 -29.02
CA ASP A 42 4.05 6.66 -27.88
C ASP A 42 3.54 5.92 -26.64
N ARG A 43 4.09 6.26 -25.47
CA ARG A 43 3.79 5.56 -24.22
C ARG A 43 2.30 5.64 -23.85
N GLY A 44 1.64 6.76 -24.12
CA GLY A 44 0.21 6.92 -23.80
C GLY A 44 -0.67 6.01 -24.64
N GLU A 45 -0.39 5.92 -25.94
CA GLU A 45 -1.10 5.06 -26.87
C GLU A 45 -0.88 3.57 -26.57
N GLN A 46 0.35 3.19 -26.22
CA GLN A 46 0.67 1.83 -25.78
C GLN A 46 -0.13 1.43 -24.54
N GLU A 47 -0.16 2.30 -23.53
CA GLU A 47 -0.91 2.06 -22.29
C GLU A 47 -2.41 1.91 -22.61
N ALA A 48 -2.98 2.79 -23.45
CA ALA A 48 -4.39 2.73 -23.84
C ALA A 48 -4.75 1.46 -24.63
N LEU A 49 -3.95 1.10 -25.64
CA LEU A 49 -4.14 -0.12 -26.44
C LEU A 49 -4.03 -1.37 -25.58
N PHE A 50 -3.02 -1.42 -24.69
CA PHE A 50 -2.83 -2.53 -23.78
C PHE A 50 -4.04 -2.72 -22.85
N LEU A 51 -4.51 -1.64 -22.22
CA LEU A 51 -5.66 -1.66 -21.31
C LEU A 51 -6.96 -2.03 -22.03
N THR A 52 -7.17 -1.54 -23.25
CA THR A 52 -8.37 -1.85 -24.06
C THR A 52 -8.41 -3.34 -24.36
N LYS A 53 -7.32 -3.91 -24.87
CA LYS A 53 -7.23 -5.34 -25.16
C LYS A 53 -7.34 -6.19 -23.90
N LEU A 54 -6.76 -5.75 -22.78
CA LEU A 54 -6.88 -6.41 -21.48
C LEU A 54 -8.34 -6.44 -21.01
N GLY A 55 -9.05 -5.32 -21.15
CA GLY A 55 -10.45 -5.17 -20.78
C GLY A 55 -11.35 -6.12 -21.54
N VAL A 56 -11.23 -6.15 -22.87
CA VAL A 56 -11.97 -7.10 -23.73
C VAL A 56 -11.66 -8.55 -23.36
N SER A 57 -10.39 -8.89 -23.17
CA SER A 57 -9.98 -10.29 -22.91
C SER A 57 -10.46 -10.85 -21.56
N ASN A 58 -10.75 -9.99 -20.58
CA ASN A 58 -11.17 -10.40 -19.24
C ASN A 58 -12.57 -9.89 -18.88
N SER A 59 -13.31 -9.31 -19.84
CA SER A 59 -14.64 -8.72 -19.64
C SER A 59 -14.68 -7.70 -18.50
N PHE A 60 -13.67 -6.82 -18.43
CA PHE A 60 -13.64 -5.74 -17.44
C PHE A 60 -14.49 -4.55 -17.88
N PRO A 61 -15.09 -3.79 -16.94
CA PRO A 61 -15.74 -2.54 -17.27
C PRO A 61 -14.74 -1.50 -17.82
N GLU A 62 -15.24 -0.53 -18.58
CA GLU A 62 -14.42 0.58 -19.06
C GLU A 62 -13.84 1.36 -17.88
N GLY A 63 -12.55 1.72 -17.96
CA GLY A 63 -11.86 2.40 -16.88
C GLY A 63 -11.51 1.52 -15.67
N ALA A 64 -11.80 0.22 -15.69
CA ALA A 64 -11.51 -0.69 -14.58
C ALA A 64 -10.02 -0.91 -14.31
N ALA A 65 -9.14 -0.52 -15.23
CA ALA A 65 -7.71 -0.71 -15.14
C ALA A 65 -6.97 0.58 -15.54
N THR A 66 -5.97 0.95 -14.76
CA THR A 66 -5.11 2.11 -15.03
C THR A 66 -3.65 1.75 -14.78
N VAL A 67 -2.76 2.12 -15.70
CA VAL A 67 -1.32 1.95 -15.52
C VAL A 67 -0.81 3.00 -14.52
N LEU A 68 -0.14 2.56 -13.44
CA LEU A 68 0.47 3.47 -12.48
C LEU A 68 1.90 3.83 -12.87
N PHE A 69 2.72 2.81 -13.12
CA PHE A 69 4.10 2.95 -13.57
C PHE A 69 4.64 1.62 -14.08
N SER A 70 5.68 1.68 -14.91
CA SER A 70 6.46 0.52 -15.33
C SER A 70 7.80 0.44 -14.57
N ARG A 71 8.32 -0.77 -14.46
CA ARG A 71 9.66 -1.09 -13.95
C ARG A 71 10.41 -1.83 -15.05
N LYS A 72 11.72 -1.63 -15.14
CA LYS A 72 12.57 -2.43 -16.04
C LYS A 72 12.44 -3.92 -15.69
N GLY A 73 12.16 -4.74 -16.70
CA GLY A 73 12.08 -6.19 -16.59
C GLY A 73 13.39 -6.85 -17.03
N ARG A 74 13.28 -8.08 -17.53
CA ARG A 74 14.40 -8.85 -18.07
C ARG A 74 14.57 -8.52 -19.55
N GLY A 75 15.81 -8.25 -19.98
CA GLY A 75 16.10 -7.89 -21.37
C GLY A 75 15.41 -6.58 -21.77
N SER A 76 14.67 -6.60 -22.88
CA SER A 76 13.83 -5.47 -23.32
C SER A 76 12.46 -5.43 -22.65
N SER A 77 12.03 -6.46 -21.93
CA SER A 77 10.69 -6.47 -21.34
C SER A 77 10.54 -5.48 -20.17
N GLN A 78 9.31 -5.04 -19.94
CA GLN A 78 8.90 -4.18 -18.84
C GLN A 78 7.95 -4.93 -17.88
N ASN A 79 7.96 -4.55 -16.61
CA ASN A 79 6.99 -5.03 -15.63
C ASN A 79 6.07 -3.87 -15.25
N TRP A 80 4.76 -4.02 -15.47
CA TRP A 80 3.80 -2.93 -15.29
C TRP A 80 3.03 -3.08 -13.99
N VAL A 81 2.90 -1.98 -13.23
CA VAL A 81 2.02 -1.93 -12.07
C VAL A 81 0.70 -1.29 -12.49
N LEU A 82 -0.38 -2.04 -12.38
CA LEU A 82 -1.73 -1.58 -12.68
C LEU A 82 -2.53 -1.37 -11.39
N SER A 83 -3.35 -0.34 -11.37
CA SER A 83 -4.47 -0.19 -10.46
C SER A 83 -5.70 -0.83 -11.11
N LEU A 84 -6.41 -1.67 -10.37
CA LEU A 84 -7.63 -2.33 -10.83
C LEU A 84 -8.80 -1.96 -9.94
N ASP A 85 -9.99 -1.89 -10.53
CA ASP A 85 -11.21 -1.81 -9.75
C ASP A 85 -11.40 -3.06 -8.89
N PRO A 86 -12.04 -2.94 -7.70
CA PRO A 86 -12.21 -4.07 -6.79
C PRO A 86 -12.92 -5.26 -7.44
N VAL A 87 -13.90 -4.99 -8.31
CA VAL A 87 -14.67 -6.01 -9.03
C VAL A 87 -13.79 -6.77 -10.02
N ALA A 88 -13.03 -6.05 -10.85
CA ALA A 88 -12.09 -6.63 -11.81
C ALA A 88 -10.95 -7.39 -11.10
N TYR A 89 -10.42 -6.86 -10.00
CA TYR A 89 -9.43 -7.58 -9.19
C TYR A 89 -10.02 -8.85 -8.57
N HIS A 90 -11.28 -8.84 -8.13
CA HIS A 90 -11.92 -10.01 -7.55
C HIS A 90 -12.12 -11.15 -8.55
N SER A 91 -12.39 -10.85 -9.82
CA SER A 91 -12.55 -11.89 -10.85
C SER A 91 -11.24 -12.59 -11.18
N ILE A 92 -10.11 -11.89 -11.12
CA ILE A 92 -8.80 -12.47 -11.45
C ILE A 92 -8.00 -12.98 -10.25
N ARG A 93 -8.29 -12.56 -9.01
CA ARG A 93 -7.45 -12.86 -7.83
C ARG A 93 -7.22 -14.35 -7.55
N THR A 94 -8.07 -15.22 -8.05
CA THR A 94 -7.96 -16.69 -7.90
C THR A 94 -6.97 -17.29 -8.89
N SER A 95 -6.76 -16.61 -10.02
CA SER A 95 -5.75 -16.93 -11.02
C SER A 95 -4.48 -16.13 -10.77
N ASN A 96 -3.32 -16.71 -11.07
CA ASN A 96 -2.04 -15.96 -11.14
C ASN A 96 -1.74 -15.48 -12.57
N ARG A 97 -2.71 -15.61 -13.47
CA ARG A 97 -2.60 -15.26 -14.89
C ARG A 97 -3.78 -14.40 -15.33
N ILE A 98 -3.48 -13.40 -16.16
CA ILE A 98 -4.46 -12.51 -16.77
C ILE A 98 -4.42 -12.67 -18.29
N HIS A 99 -5.57 -12.73 -18.94
CA HIS A 99 -5.66 -12.97 -20.39
C HIS A 99 -5.38 -11.68 -21.15
N TRP A 100 -4.72 -11.79 -22.31
CA TRP A 100 -4.46 -10.67 -23.20
C TRP A 100 -4.41 -11.15 -24.65
N GLY A 101 -5.51 -10.94 -25.38
CA GLY A 101 -5.75 -11.59 -26.67
C GLY A 101 -5.72 -13.11 -26.52
N PHE A 102 -4.94 -13.78 -27.37
CA PHE A 102 -4.72 -15.23 -27.29
C PHE A 102 -3.65 -15.64 -26.27
N GLY A 103 -2.98 -14.67 -25.63
CA GLY A 103 -1.93 -14.91 -24.64
C GLY A 103 -2.41 -14.73 -23.21
N SER A 104 -1.51 -15.00 -22.26
CA SER A 104 -1.74 -14.64 -20.85
C SER A 104 -0.44 -14.21 -20.17
N PHE A 105 -0.54 -13.19 -19.34
CA PHE A 105 0.58 -12.70 -18.52
C PHE A 105 0.49 -13.26 -17.11
N ARG A 106 1.66 -13.50 -16.51
CA ARG A 106 1.75 -13.76 -15.07
C ARG A 106 1.64 -12.45 -14.33
N PHE A 107 0.91 -12.45 -13.21
CA PHE A 107 0.86 -11.30 -12.33
C PHE A 107 0.95 -11.70 -10.86
N ARG A 108 1.25 -10.74 -9.99
CA ARG A 108 1.08 -10.87 -8.55
C ARG A 108 0.40 -9.63 -7.98
N THR A 109 -0.21 -9.77 -6.81
CA THR A 109 -0.67 -8.61 -6.03
C THR A 109 0.51 -7.69 -5.71
N PHE A 110 0.32 -6.40 -5.93
CA PHE A 110 1.31 -5.37 -5.67
C PHE A 110 0.91 -4.58 -4.43
N SER A 111 1.55 -4.89 -3.31
CA SER A 111 1.31 -4.23 -2.02
C SER A 111 2.56 -3.54 -1.45
N GLU A 112 3.57 -3.28 -2.29
CA GLU A 112 4.80 -2.64 -1.82
C GLU A 112 4.53 -1.17 -1.46
N PRO A 113 4.71 -0.77 -0.18
CA PRO A 113 4.51 0.60 0.24
C PRO A 113 5.63 1.50 -0.32
N GLN A 114 5.30 2.77 -0.53
CA GLN A 114 6.30 3.76 -0.92
C GLN A 114 7.34 3.92 0.19
N GLN A 115 8.60 3.65 -0.13
CA GLN A 115 9.73 3.85 0.77
C GLN A 115 10.48 5.14 0.40
N CYS A 116 10.74 5.98 1.39
CA CYS A 116 11.56 7.17 1.22
C CYS A 116 13.03 6.78 1.09
N TYR A 117 13.70 7.15 0.00
CA TYR A 117 15.14 6.88 -0.19
C TYR A 117 16.07 7.81 0.60
N LYS A 118 15.52 8.81 1.32
CA LYS A 118 16.28 9.70 2.21
C LYS A 118 16.40 9.17 3.63
N CYS A 119 15.29 8.70 4.20
CA CYS A 119 15.23 8.23 5.60
C CYS A 119 14.87 6.75 5.76
N PHE A 120 14.58 6.04 4.66
CA PHE A 120 14.16 4.64 4.59
C PHE A 120 12.88 4.26 5.34
N LYS A 121 12.12 5.25 5.84
CA LYS A 121 10.77 5.06 6.38
C LYS A 121 9.74 4.96 5.25
N PHE A 122 8.55 4.46 5.59
CA PHE A 122 7.46 4.25 4.65
C PHE A 122 6.47 5.43 4.63
N GLY A 123 5.69 5.54 3.55
CA GLY A 123 4.55 6.45 3.46
C GLY A 123 4.82 7.85 2.89
N HIS A 124 6.06 8.19 2.54
CA HIS A 124 6.39 9.48 1.93
C HIS A 124 7.53 9.35 0.90
N THR A 125 7.60 10.31 -0.02
CA THR A 125 8.64 10.42 -1.04
C THR A 125 9.85 11.18 -0.49
N ARG A 126 10.93 11.24 -1.27
CA ARG A 126 12.08 12.08 -0.94
C ARG A 126 11.72 13.56 -0.81
N SER A 127 10.84 14.07 -1.68
CA SER A 127 10.39 15.47 -1.68
C SER A 127 9.57 15.83 -0.43
N GLY A 128 8.76 14.91 0.08
CA GLY A 128 8.00 15.08 1.32
C GLY A 128 8.78 14.74 2.59
N CYS A 129 10.09 14.50 2.52
CA CYS A 129 10.87 14.06 3.66
C CYS A 129 11.32 15.24 4.53
N ARG A 130 11.02 15.18 5.82
CA ARG A 130 11.39 16.21 6.81
C ARG A 130 12.81 16.06 7.38
N VAL A 131 13.50 14.97 7.08
CA VAL A 131 14.88 14.76 7.56
C VAL A 131 15.81 15.70 6.78
N PRO A 132 16.73 16.43 7.43
CA PRO A 132 17.62 17.36 6.74
C PRO A 132 18.66 16.65 5.86
N ASN A 133 19.31 15.61 6.40
CA ASN A 133 20.38 14.86 5.72
C ASN A 133 19.90 13.52 5.14
N ASP A 134 20.62 13.01 4.15
CA ASP A 134 20.42 11.64 3.66
C ASP A 134 20.99 10.65 4.66
N LEU A 135 20.20 9.63 5.03
CA LEU A 135 20.66 8.53 5.86
C LEU A 135 21.32 7.46 4.99
N CYS A 136 22.21 6.68 5.60
CA CYS A 136 22.83 5.55 4.93
C CYS A 136 21.88 4.34 4.87
N SER A 137 21.86 3.61 3.74
CA SER A 137 21.07 2.39 3.62
C SER A 137 21.74 1.16 4.26
N ARG A 138 23.04 1.23 4.57
CA ARG A 138 23.83 0.15 5.17
C ARG A 138 24.02 0.31 6.67
N CYS A 139 23.99 1.51 7.22
CA CYS A 139 24.21 1.73 8.64
C CYS A 139 23.31 2.88 9.14
N PRO A 140 23.11 3.02 10.46
CA PRO A 140 22.30 4.10 11.03
C PRO A 140 23.01 5.47 11.04
N GLY A 141 23.96 5.71 10.13
CA GLY A 141 24.72 6.96 10.02
C GLY A 141 24.13 7.96 9.02
N GLU A 142 24.49 9.24 9.19
CA GLU A 142 24.09 10.35 8.32
C GLU A 142 25.13 10.58 7.21
N HIS A 143 25.13 9.71 6.20
CA HIS A 143 25.98 9.84 5.02
C HIS A 143 25.43 9.05 3.84
N SER A 144 25.95 9.32 2.64
CA SER A 144 25.60 8.57 1.45
C SER A 144 26.09 7.13 1.51
N HIS A 145 25.27 6.17 1.08
CA HIS A 145 25.65 4.75 0.98
C HIS A 145 26.98 4.50 0.26
N LYS A 146 27.37 5.37 -0.69
CA LYS A 146 28.63 5.26 -1.44
C LYS A 146 29.88 5.46 -0.58
N THR A 147 29.78 6.28 0.48
CA THR A 147 30.91 6.60 1.37
C THR A 147 30.90 5.76 2.66
N CYS A 148 29.98 4.80 2.76
CA CYS A 148 29.80 3.96 3.94
C CYS A 148 30.92 2.91 4.04
N LYS A 149 31.71 2.98 5.11
CA LYS A 149 32.76 1.99 5.45
C LYS A 149 32.29 0.91 6.44
N GLU A 150 31.13 1.12 7.07
CA GLU A 150 30.58 0.21 8.08
C GLU A 150 30.23 -1.17 7.50
N GLN A 151 30.74 -2.21 8.15
CA GLN A 151 30.45 -3.62 7.89
C GLN A 151 30.43 -4.38 9.24
N PRO A 152 29.46 -5.28 9.48
CA PRO A 152 28.36 -5.69 8.61
C PRO A 152 27.25 -4.63 8.48
N PRO A 153 26.39 -4.69 7.43
CA PRO A 153 25.30 -3.74 7.30
C PRO A 153 24.30 -3.89 8.44
N VAL A 154 23.86 -2.76 9.01
CA VAL A 154 22.87 -2.68 10.08
C VAL A 154 21.66 -1.85 9.62
N CYS A 155 20.49 -2.49 9.60
CA CYS A 155 19.24 -1.84 9.21
C CYS A 155 18.77 -0.85 10.29
N LEU A 156 18.69 0.43 9.92
CA LEU A 156 18.16 1.51 10.77
C LEU A 156 16.77 1.18 11.34
N ASN A 157 15.84 0.76 10.48
CA ASN A 157 14.44 0.51 10.90
C ASN A 157 14.33 -0.68 11.87
N CYS A 158 15.06 -1.77 11.65
CA CYS A 158 15.04 -2.94 12.53
C CYS A 158 15.71 -2.62 13.87
N LYS A 159 16.82 -1.88 13.85
CA LYS A 159 17.49 -1.42 15.07
C LYS A 159 16.57 -0.52 15.90
N GLU A 160 15.88 0.42 15.25
CA GLU A 160 14.93 1.31 15.92
C GLU A 160 13.70 0.56 16.47
N PHE A 161 13.19 -0.43 15.73
CA PHE A 161 12.12 -1.28 16.22
C PHE A 161 12.54 -2.04 17.49
N ASN A 162 13.72 -2.67 17.48
CA ASN A 162 14.26 -3.38 18.65
C ASN A 162 14.43 -2.45 19.85
N ARG A 163 14.86 -1.19 19.63
CA ARG A 163 15.00 -0.19 20.70
C ARG A 163 13.67 0.13 21.39
N ARG A 164 12.57 0.15 20.63
CA ARG A 164 11.21 0.39 21.12
C ARG A 164 10.58 -0.87 21.74
N ASN A 165 10.83 -2.03 21.13
CA ASN A 165 10.23 -3.30 21.52
C ASN A 165 11.05 -4.02 22.60
N ARG A 166 11.22 -3.40 23.77
CA ARG A 166 12.09 -3.93 24.84
C ARG A 166 11.62 -5.26 25.45
N ALA A 167 10.31 -5.54 25.41
CA ALA A 167 9.70 -6.72 26.03
C ALA A 167 9.31 -7.82 25.04
N GLY A 168 9.53 -7.61 23.74
CA GLY A 168 9.10 -8.53 22.68
C GLY A 168 10.26 -9.15 21.90
N PRO A 169 9.96 -10.00 20.90
CA PRO A 169 10.98 -10.62 20.08
C PRO A 169 11.77 -9.57 19.28
N LEU A 170 13.09 -9.71 19.28
CA LEU A 170 14.01 -8.84 18.55
C LEU A 170 14.11 -9.28 17.08
N LEU A 171 14.17 -8.32 16.18
CA LEU A 171 14.39 -8.55 14.76
C LEU A 171 15.87 -8.63 14.43
N ARG A 172 16.23 -9.46 13.44
CA ARG A 172 17.58 -9.45 12.86
C ARG A 172 17.87 -8.08 12.25
N VAL A 173 19.03 -7.51 12.57
CA VAL A 173 19.44 -6.18 12.10
C VAL A 173 20.51 -6.22 11.02
N HIS A 174 21.20 -7.35 10.82
CA HIS A 174 22.32 -7.48 9.89
C HIS A 174 21.88 -7.61 8.43
N HIS A 175 21.30 -6.55 7.88
CA HIS A 175 20.91 -6.41 6.49
C HIS A 175 20.73 -4.93 6.15
N THR A 176 20.60 -4.58 4.86
CA THR A 176 20.38 -3.19 4.45
C THR A 176 18.95 -2.72 4.71
N ALA A 177 18.78 -1.41 4.86
CA ALA A 177 17.49 -0.73 4.96
C ALA A 177 16.70 -0.69 3.63
N VAL A 178 17.22 -1.31 2.56
CA VAL A 178 16.53 -1.46 1.26
C VAL A 178 16.05 -2.91 1.04
N SER A 179 16.52 -3.87 1.85
CA SER A 179 16.10 -5.27 1.72
C SER A 179 14.57 -5.41 1.82
N ARG A 180 13.98 -6.10 0.84
CA ARG A 180 12.54 -6.39 0.75
C ARG A 180 12.12 -7.68 1.47
N SER A 181 13.07 -8.47 1.99
CA SER A 181 12.78 -9.69 2.74
C SER A 181 12.71 -9.47 4.26
N ARG A 182 12.91 -8.24 4.73
CA ARG A 182 12.95 -7.95 6.16
C ARG A 182 11.54 -7.91 6.79
N PRO A 183 11.38 -8.32 8.07
CA PRO A 183 10.06 -8.40 8.71
C PRO A 183 9.25 -7.10 8.72
N ILE A 184 9.91 -5.95 8.94
CA ILE A 184 9.22 -4.65 8.97
C ILE A 184 8.64 -4.31 7.58
N PHE A 185 9.35 -4.64 6.50
CA PHE A 185 8.85 -4.38 5.16
C PHE A 185 7.65 -5.25 4.83
N LEU A 186 7.70 -6.54 5.19
CA LEU A 186 6.59 -7.48 4.98
C LEU A 186 5.34 -7.04 5.75
N ARG A 187 5.52 -6.65 7.02
CA ARG A 187 4.43 -6.10 7.84
C ARG A 187 3.78 -4.88 7.18
N GLU A 188 4.58 -3.96 6.67
CA GLU A 188 4.07 -2.76 5.99
C GLU A 188 3.38 -3.09 4.65
N CYS A 189 3.84 -4.11 3.93
CA CYS A 189 3.13 -4.64 2.76
C CYS A 189 1.76 -5.21 3.13
N ASP A 190 1.67 -5.98 4.23
CA ASP A 190 0.40 -6.55 4.72
C ASP A 190 -0.57 -5.45 5.17
N GLU A 191 -0.07 -4.47 5.92
CA GLU A 191 -0.84 -3.30 6.34
C GLU A 191 -1.30 -2.47 5.13
N PHE A 192 -0.46 -2.29 4.12
CA PHE A 192 -0.82 -1.57 2.89
C PHE A 192 -1.85 -2.35 2.07
N GLN A 193 -1.70 -3.68 1.97
CA GLN A 193 -2.67 -4.55 1.30
C GLN A 193 -4.03 -4.52 2.01
N GLY A 194 -4.04 -4.47 3.34
CA GLY A 194 -5.25 -4.35 4.16
C GLY A 194 -6.03 -3.04 3.93
N ARG A 195 -5.39 -2.01 3.35
CA ARG A 195 -6.06 -0.74 3.00
C ARG A 195 -6.83 -0.82 1.69
N PHE A 196 -6.57 -1.82 0.84
CA PHE A 196 -7.22 -1.89 -0.47
C PHE A 196 -8.74 -2.04 -0.33
N ASN A 197 -9.45 -1.44 -1.29
CA ASN A 197 -10.87 -1.59 -1.39
C ASN A 197 -11.19 -3.04 -1.81
N THR A 198 -12.05 -3.68 -1.04
CA THR A 198 -12.49 -5.07 -1.29
C THR A 198 -13.99 -5.06 -1.56
N VAL A 199 -14.41 -5.76 -2.61
CA VAL A 199 -15.83 -5.89 -3.00
C VAL A 199 -16.70 -6.37 -1.84
N PHE A 200 -16.15 -7.23 -0.99
CA PHE A 200 -16.76 -7.64 0.27
C PHE A 200 -16.03 -6.92 1.40
N LYS A 201 -16.75 -6.16 2.24
CA LYS A 201 -16.23 -5.74 3.55
C LYS A 201 -15.87 -7.02 4.30
N LYS A 202 -14.58 -7.35 4.41
CA LYS A 202 -14.15 -8.29 5.43
C LYS A 202 -14.51 -7.64 6.77
N ASN A 203 -15.54 -8.14 7.43
CA ASN A 203 -15.75 -7.97 8.86
C ASN A 203 -14.69 -8.77 9.63
N VAL A 204 -13.43 -8.58 9.29
CA VAL A 204 -12.31 -9.25 9.95
C VAL A 204 -11.50 -8.16 10.61
N CYS A 205 -11.89 -7.84 11.85
CA CYS A 205 -10.97 -7.28 12.83
C CYS A 205 -9.85 -8.30 13.01
N VAL A 206 -8.76 -8.15 12.27
CA VAL A 206 -7.51 -8.84 12.63
C VAL A 206 -6.94 -8.05 13.79
N CYS A 207 -7.36 -8.38 15.01
CA CYS A 207 -6.63 -7.97 16.19
C CYS A 207 -5.29 -8.72 16.12
N SER A 208 -4.23 -8.04 15.72
CA SER A 208 -2.86 -8.55 15.83
C SER A 208 -2.45 -8.55 17.31
N SER A 209 -3.06 -9.43 18.08
CA SER A 209 -2.61 -9.85 19.39
C SER A 209 -2.30 -11.33 19.30
N VAL A 210 -1.01 -11.63 19.17
CA VAL A 210 -0.42 -12.91 19.54
C VAL A 210 -1.02 -13.32 20.88
N PHE A 211 -1.73 -14.45 20.99
CA PHE A 211 -1.66 -15.38 22.14
C PHE A 211 -2.50 -16.65 21.93
N ARG A 212 -1.90 -17.76 22.37
CA ARG A 212 -2.15 -19.22 22.30
C ARG A 212 -3.59 -19.80 22.35
N PRO A 213 -3.77 -21.07 21.96
CA PRO A 213 -5.05 -21.78 21.96
C PRO A 213 -5.29 -22.47 23.31
N VAL A 214 -6.38 -22.16 24.03
CA VAL A 214 -7.01 -23.10 24.98
C VAL A 214 -8.50 -22.74 25.17
N LEU A 215 -9.34 -23.76 25.05
CA LEU A 215 -10.71 -23.93 25.55
C LEU A 215 -11.84 -22.98 25.08
N ILE A 216 -12.77 -23.62 24.37
CA ILE A 216 -14.18 -23.28 24.19
C ILE A 216 -14.83 -23.03 25.55
N TYR A 217 -15.34 -21.82 25.81
CA TYR A 217 -16.57 -21.61 26.59
C TYR A 217 -17.26 -20.31 26.16
N LEU A 218 -18.56 -20.43 25.94
CA LEU A 218 -19.49 -19.38 25.55
C LEU A 218 -19.63 -18.36 26.68
N PHE A 219 -19.10 -17.15 26.53
CA PHE A 219 -19.45 -16.02 27.40
C PHE A 219 -19.68 -14.76 26.59
N VAL A 220 -20.93 -14.28 26.66
CA VAL A 220 -21.36 -12.95 26.27
C VAL A 220 -20.65 -11.96 27.20
N ALA A 221 -19.79 -11.11 26.65
CA ALA A 221 -19.19 -9.99 27.38
C ALA A 221 -19.22 -8.72 26.51
N VAL A 222 -20.11 -7.82 26.90
CA VAL A 222 -20.09 -6.40 26.54
C VAL A 222 -18.79 -5.80 27.06
N TYR A 223 -17.98 -5.15 26.21
CA TYR A 223 -16.93 -4.25 26.68
C TYR A 223 -16.79 -2.99 25.80
N VAL A 224 -16.62 -1.89 26.51
CA VAL A 224 -16.66 -0.50 26.09
C VAL A 224 -15.23 0.03 25.85
N ASN A 225 -15.12 0.87 24.82
CA ASN A 225 -14.19 1.99 24.59
C ASN A 225 -12.76 1.84 24.02
N SER A 226 -12.51 2.85 23.17
CA SER A 226 -11.27 3.59 22.92
C SER A 226 -10.16 2.97 22.08
N CYS A 227 -10.08 3.38 20.80
CA CYS A 227 -8.79 3.76 20.21
C CYS A 227 -8.94 4.62 18.94
N PHE A 228 -8.41 5.85 19.02
CA PHE A 228 -7.89 6.73 17.98
C PHE A 228 -8.14 6.38 16.50
N THR A 229 -8.82 7.26 15.76
CA THR A 229 -8.44 7.55 14.36
C THR A 229 -8.84 8.98 13.99
N GLY A 230 -7.86 9.77 13.56
CA GLY A 230 -8.01 11.16 13.22
C GLY A 230 -8.90 11.38 12.00
N LEU A 231 -9.84 12.32 12.15
CA LEU A 231 -10.69 12.85 11.11
C LEU A 231 -9.85 13.76 10.21
N VAL A 232 -9.89 13.56 8.89
CA VAL A 232 -9.32 14.50 7.91
C VAL A 232 -10.45 15.40 7.44
N ILE A 233 -10.39 16.68 7.82
CA ILE A 233 -11.30 17.74 7.37
C ILE A 233 -10.69 18.34 6.10
N HIS A 234 -11.39 18.27 4.97
CA HIS A 234 -11.02 19.00 3.76
C HIS A 234 -11.72 20.37 3.79
N PHE A 235 -10.95 21.45 3.97
CA PHE A 235 -11.43 22.80 3.72
C PHE A 235 -11.35 23.09 2.21
N CYS A 236 -12.48 23.34 1.56
CA CYS A 236 -12.52 23.88 0.21
C CYS A 236 -12.76 25.39 0.34
N GLY A 237 -11.69 26.19 0.36
CA GLY A 237 -11.78 27.64 0.32
C GLY A 237 -11.49 28.14 -1.10
N TRP A 238 -12.51 28.71 -1.76
CA TRP A 238 -12.30 29.62 -2.88
C TRP A 238 -11.97 31.00 -2.31
N TRP A 239 -10.79 31.51 -2.64
CA TRP A 239 -10.46 32.92 -2.47
C TRP A 239 -10.91 33.66 -3.72
N THR A 240 -11.82 34.63 -3.54
CA THR A 240 -12.01 35.75 -4.47
C THR A 240 -11.85 37.02 -3.66
N LEU A 241 -11.05 37.93 -4.21
CA LEU A 241 -10.63 39.24 -3.70
C LEU A 241 -11.78 40.10 -3.19
#